data_AF-A0A9D8I3B8-F1
#
_entry.id   AF-A0A9D8I3B8-F1
#
_cell.length_a   1.000
_cell.length_b   1.000
_cell.length_c   1.000
_cell.angle_alpha   90.00
_cell.angle_beta   90.00
_cell.angle_gamma   90.00
#
_symmetry.space_group_name_H-M   'P 1'
#
loop_
_entity.id
_entity.type
_entity.pdbx_description
1 polymer ?
#
loop_
_entity_poly.entity_id
_entity_poly.type
_entity_poly.pdbx_seq_one_letter_code
_entity_poly.pdbx_strand_id
1 'polypeptide(L)'
;MNRHPGIAVAGLSSLAAGIIHGGAIGLHAEHPQLARIFIVMTLLQVGWGLMMLLAPRVVLIPAGILINGAAVGGWLLTRISGISWIDGLGVAERPQIADSICAGLGAVAAATALASVLIGSRPLPSVRLSYPAMACAVLVVPAMWTGSTHVHDHSSGTASGNVIDESHPHDHSDPSVVGVATVEEPHVGEAHAHSTNWPRAYDPAAGIDIGGVEGVSAEQESRARNLILDTLETLPRWANYDDAVAQGWVSIGDESTGYEHLVNRLLIVDDKFLDPSAPESLVFKAEGSKRTLVSAMFMANIGVALDDPSLTDYAGPLMQWHVHDNLCFRNNAEGRSVVAGVLNAAGQCPPGSVLGGIGIAMVHVWIAAHPCGPFAALEGEGAGRADVSDEERRDLCQHDHEAMSHGAGSATSSAAAATTSAPTTTTPSYKDNGSPRITLAGFPGVSAAQQARAEELVFRTRTVLPKFATTDIAIANGFSSIQDSATGVEHYVNWSYINDEHELNPDYPESLVFQVGPNGKRTLVSAMYMMGDSYSLETVPDIGGPLTQWHIHNNLCYSQDPFVHGSTRVVGVTSENGPCSFGIKLNQNPMIHVWIKPHPCGPFAALEGVGAGQIKPGEERLCDEVHSHG
;
A
#
# COMPACT_ATOMS: atom_id res chain seq x y z
N MET A 1 -40.77 -21.50 38.29
CA MET A 1 -39.77 -22.51 37.86
C MET A 1 -38.47 -22.24 38.58
N ASN A 2 -37.88 -23.24 39.24
CA ASN A 2 -36.56 -23.08 39.84
C ASN A 2 -35.52 -23.00 38.72
N ARG A 3 -34.62 -22.01 38.80
CA ARG A 3 -33.55 -21.77 37.82
C ARG A 3 -32.24 -21.59 38.56
N HIS A 4 -31.14 -21.89 37.88
CA HIS A 4 -29.81 -21.54 38.37
C HIS A 4 -29.52 -20.07 38.01
N PRO A 5 -29.21 -19.22 39.01
CA PRO A 5 -28.95 -17.80 38.75
C PRO A 5 -27.74 -17.63 37.85
N GLY A 6 -27.82 -16.69 36.89
CA GLY A 6 -26.68 -16.29 36.07
C GLY A 6 -26.31 -17.24 34.92
N ILE A 7 -26.92 -18.43 34.78
CA ILE A 7 -26.49 -19.41 33.76
C ILE A 7 -26.65 -18.92 32.32
N ALA A 8 -27.66 -18.09 32.05
CA ALA A 8 -27.84 -17.47 30.75
C ALA A 8 -26.78 -16.39 30.46
N VAL A 9 -26.30 -15.68 31.49
CA VAL A 9 -25.19 -14.73 31.37
C VAL A 9 -23.89 -15.51 31.13
N ALA A 10 -23.67 -16.61 31.86
CA ALA A 10 -22.54 -17.51 31.62
C ALA A 10 -22.52 -18.02 30.17
N GLY A 11 -23.68 -18.43 29.66
CA GLY A 11 -23.84 -18.89 28.27
C GLY A 11 -23.53 -17.80 27.24
N LEU A 12 -24.04 -16.57 27.44
CA LEU A 12 -23.74 -15.42 26.56
C LEU A 12 -22.26 -15.06 26.58
N SER A 13 -21.63 -14.98 27.75
CA SER A 13 -20.21 -14.66 27.87
C SER A 13 -19.31 -15.74 27.26
N SER A 14 -19.65 -17.02 27.44
CA SER A 14 -18.92 -18.13 26.81
C SER A 14 -19.06 -18.10 25.29
N LEU A 15 -20.28 -17.88 24.77
CA LEU A 15 -20.53 -17.75 23.34
C LEU A 15 -19.73 -16.58 22.73
N ALA A 16 -19.70 -15.43 23.40
CA ALA A 16 -18.94 -14.26 22.97
C ALA A 16 -17.43 -14.52 22.95
N ALA A 17 -16.87 -15.16 24.00
CA ALA A 17 -15.46 -15.57 24.02
C ALA A 17 -15.13 -16.55 22.89
N GLY A 18 -16.02 -17.51 22.62
CA GLY A 18 -15.86 -18.46 21.52
C GLY A 18 -15.83 -17.80 20.14
N ILE A 19 -16.64 -16.75 19.91
CA ILE A 19 -16.59 -15.98 18.67
C ILE A 19 -15.23 -15.28 18.49
N ILE A 20 -14.67 -14.71 19.57
CA ILE A 20 -13.36 -14.05 19.52
C ILE A 20 -12.25 -15.07 19.23
N HIS A 21 -12.26 -16.25 19.89
CA HIS A 21 -11.34 -17.34 19.52
C HIS A 21 -11.52 -17.81 18.07
N GLY A 22 -12.72 -17.72 17.52
CA GLY A 22 -12.98 -18.04 16.12
C GLY A 22 -12.24 -17.10 15.16
N GLY A 23 -12.19 -15.80 15.50
CA GLY A 23 -11.40 -14.82 14.76
C GLY A 23 -9.90 -15.09 14.83
N ALA A 24 -9.42 -15.62 15.95
CA ALA A 24 -8.00 -15.96 16.16
C ALA A 24 -7.52 -17.15 15.31
N ILE A 25 -8.42 -17.96 14.73
CA ILE A 25 -8.04 -19.11 13.90
C ILE A 25 -7.27 -18.66 12.65
N GLY A 26 -7.76 -17.61 11.97
CA GLY A 26 -7.12 -17.08 10.76
C GLY A 26 -5.87 -16.24 11.06
N LEU A 27 -5.83 -15.62 12.24
CA LEU A 27 -4.70 -14.78 12.68
C LEU A 27 -3.48 -15.58 13.12
N HIS A 28 -3.66 -16.88 13.39
CA HIS A 28 -2.59 -17.80 13.80
C HIS A 28 -2.48 -19.00 12.86
N ALA A 29 -2.87 -18.82 11.59
CA ALA A 29 -2.86 -19.89 10.59
C ALA A 29 -1.44 -20.39 10.27
N GLU A 30 -0.43 -19.54 10.48
CA GLU A 30 1.00 -19.82 10.38
C GLU A 30 1.49 -20.87 11.39
N HIS A 31 0.75 -21.08 12.49
CA HIS A 31 1.03 -22.11 13.50
C HIS A 31 -0.08 -23.18 13.52
N PRO A 32 0.03 -24.28 12.74
CA PRO A 32 -1.05 -25.27 12.59
C PRO A 32 -1.54 -25.89 13.89
N GLN A 33 -0.66 -26.02 14.89
CA GLN A 33 -1.01 -26.54 16.21
C GLN A 33 -1.87 -25.53 17.00
N LEU A 34 -1.53 -24.24 16.95
CA LEU A 34 -2.23 -23.17 17.66
C LEU A 34 -3.60 -22.88 17.02
N ALA A 35 -3.68 -22.82 15.70
CA ALA A 35 -4.94 -22.67 14.97
C ALA A 35 -5.95 -23.80 15.32
N ARG A 36 -5.48 -25.06 15.42
CA ARG A 36 -6.32 -26.20 15.85
C ARG A 36 -6.84 -26.05 17.28
N ILE A 37 -6.02 -25.50 18.19
CA ILE A 37 -6.44 -25.22 19.56
C ILE A 37 -7.55 -24.15 19.57
N PHE A 38 -7.41 -23.08 18.79
CA PHE A 38 -8.45 -22.06 18.66
C PHE A 38 -9.74 -22.60 18.03
N ILE A 39 -9.67 -23.49 17.04
CA ILE A 39 -10.84 -24.20 16.49
C ILE A 39 -11.57 -24.98 17.59
N VAL A 40 -10.83 -25.78 18.36
CA VAL A 40 -11.41 -26.59 19.45
C VAL A 40 -12.05 -25.70 20.51
N MET A 41 -11.37 -24.64 20.95
CA MET A 41 -11.88 -23.72 21.96
C MET A 41 -13.13 -22.98 21.49
N THR A 42 -13.14 -22.52 20.24
CA THR A 42 -14.30 -21.90 19.59
C THR A 42 -15.52 -22.82 19.63
N LEU A 43 -15.36 -24.06 19.16
CA LEU A 43 -16.46 -25.02 19.11
C LEU A 43 -17.00 -25.35 20.50
N LEU A 44 -16.11 -25.54 21.48
CA LEU A 44 -16.49 -25.84 22.86
C LEU A 44 -17.23 -24.68 23.53
N GLN A 45 -16.74 -23.45 23.37
CA GLN A 45 -17.33 -22.26 24.00
C GLN A 45 -18.65 -21.83 23.33
N VAL A 46 -18.71 -21.80 22.00
CA VAL A 46 -19.94 -21.52 21.26
C VAL A 46 -20.98 -22.61 21.50
N GLY A 47 -20.58 -23.89 21.40
CA GLY A 47 -21.46 -25.02 21.61
C GLY A 47 -22.04 -25.07 23.02
N TRP A 48 -21.22 -24.87 24.05
CA TRP A 48 -21.70 -24.83 25.43
C TRP A 48 -22.60 -23.61 25.69
N GLY A 49 -22.21 -22.43 25.19
CA GLY A 49 -22.98 -21.20 25.33
C GLY A 49 -24.37 -21.29 24.72
N LEU A 50 -24.48 -21.79 23.47
CA LEU A 50 -25.75 -22.04 22.80
C LEU A 50 -26.60 -23.07 23.56
N MET A 51 -26.00 -24.16 24.04
CA MET A 51 -26.72 -25.18 24.80
C MET A 51 -27.33 -24.63 26.10
N MET A 52 -26.62 -23.75 26.82
CA MET A 52 -27.15 -23.14 28.03
C MET A 52 -28.22 -22.08 27.77
N LEU A 53 -28.23 -21.46 26.58
CA LEU A 53 -29.26 -20.49 26.18
C LEU A 53 -30.53 -21.16 25.66
N LEU A 54 -30.39 -22.23 24.88
CA LEU A 54 -31.52 -22.91 24.23
C LEU A 54 -32.12 -24.02 25.08
N ALA A 55 -31.29 -24.79 25.78
CA ALA A 55 -31.71 -25.98 26.52
C ALA A 55 -30.84 -26.19 27.79
N PRO A 56 -30.93 -25.32 28.81
CA PRO A 56 -30.07 -25.40 29.99
C PRO A 56 -30.27 -26.71 30.76
N ARG A 57 -29.19 -27.48 30.90
CA ARG A 57 -29.14 -28.73 31.67
C ARG A 57 -28.09 -28.61 32.77
N VAL A 58 -28.49 -28.85 34.02
CA VAL A 58 -27.63 -28.71 35.22
C VAL A 58 -26.36 -29.58 35.12
N VAL A 59 -26.48 -30.77 34.53
CA VAL A 59 -25.36 -31.70 34.31
C VAL A 59 -24.25 -31.10 33.44
N LEU A 60 -24.56 -30.10 32.61
CA LEU A 60 -23.58 -29.46 31.72
C LEU A 60 -22.88 -28.25 32.35
N ILE A 61 -23.31 -27.77 33.53
CA ILE A 61 -22.69 -26.61 34.18
C ILE A 61 -21.20 -26.84 34.51
N PRO A 62 -20.77 -28.01 35.02
CA PRO A 62 -19.34 -28.29 35.25
C PRO A 62 -18.49 -28.21 33.98
N ALA A 63 -19.02 -28.62 32.83
CA ALA A 63 -18.31 -28.53 31.56
C ALA A 63 -17.99 -27.08 31.18
N GLY A 64 -18.91 -26.14 31.43
CA GLY A 64 -18.69 -24.72 31.17
C GLY A 64 -17.63 -24.09 32.08
N ILE A 65 -17.57 -24.52 33.34
CA ILE A 65 -16.52 -24.10 34.28
C ILE A 65 -15.15 -24.57 33.77
N LEU A 66 -15.06 -25.82 33.31
CA LEU A 66 -13.81 -26.38 32.79
C LEU A 66 -13.38 -25.73 31.48
N ILE A 67 -14.28 -25.59 30.50
CA ILE A 67 -13.98 -25.01 29.18
C ILE A 67 -13.47 -23.57 29.33
N ASN A 68 -14.23 -22.73 30.04
CA ASN A 68 -13.87 -21.32 30.17
C ASN A 68 -12.73 -21.10 31.17
N GLY A 69 -12.62 -21.94 32.21
CA GLY A 69 -11.50 -21.93 33.14
C GLY A 69 -10.18 -22.33 32.47
N ALA A 70 -10.20 -23.33 31.57
CA ALA A 70 -9.04 -23.72 30.79
C ALA A 70 -8.59 -22.61 29.82
N ALA A 71 -9.54 -21.91 29.17
CA ALA A 71 -9.24 -20.76 28.33
C ALA A 71 -8.49 -19.66 29.12
N VAL A 72 -9.01 -19.29 30.30
CA VAL A 72 -8.39 -18.28 31.17
C VAL A 72 -7.04 -18.75 31.70
N GLY A 73 -6.93 -20.03 32.08
CA GLY A 73 -5.67 -20.61 32.55
C GLY A 73 -4.60 -20.63 31.45
N GLY A 74 -4.98 -21.00 30.23
CA GLY A 74 -4.11 -20.93 29.05
C GLY A 74 -3.61 -19.51 28.80
N TRP A 75 -4.52 -18.54 28.80
CA TRP A 75 -4.16 -17.12 28.68
C TRP A 75 -3.22 -16.64 29.79
N LEU A 76 -3.45 -17.01 31.05
CA LEU A 76 -2.53 -16.64 32.14
C LEU A 76 -1.13 -17.23 31.94
N LEU A 77 -1.04 -18.49 31.48
CA LEU A 77 0.24 -19.15 31.23
C LEU A 77 1.01 -18.47 30.09
N THR A 78 0.34 -18.06 29.01
CA THR A 78 0.99 -17.33 27.91
C THR A 78 1.48 -15.93 28.30
N ARG A 79 1.00 -15.37 29.41
CA ARG A 79 1.46 -14.06 29.95
C ARG A 79 2.53 -14.18 31.02
N ILE A 80 2.60 -15.32 31.73
CA ILE A 80 3.56 -15.51 32.83
C ILE A 80 4.84 -16.20 32.36
N SER A 81 4.72 -17.24 31.53
CA SER A 81 5.84 -18.11 31.18
C SER A 81 5.92 -18.49 29.71
N GLY A 82 4.86 -18.26 28.94
CA GLY A 82 4.70 -18.94 27.65
C GLY A 82 4.36 -20.43 27.84
N ILE A 83 4.07 -21.11 26.74
CA ILE A 83 3.79 -22.55 26.63
C ILE A 83 4.75 -23.15 25.60
N SER A 84 5.91 -23.60 26.07
CA SER A 84 7.04 -24.03 25.23
C SER A 84 6.78 -25.21 24.29
N TRP A 85 5.71 -25.97 24.51
CA TRP A 85 5.31 -27.12 23.67
C TRP A 85 4.18 -26.81 22.69
N ILE A 86 3.75 -25.55 22.59
CA ILE A 86 2.81 -25.08 21.57
C ILE A 86 3.55 -24.07 20.71
N ASP A 87 3.74 -24.43 19.44
CA ASP A 87 4.31 -23.54 18.44
C ASP A 87 3.48 -22.25 18.33
N GLY A 88 4.14 -21.09 18.33
CA GLY A 88 3.51 -19.77 18.43
C GLY A 88 3.22 -19.26 19.86
N LEU A 89 3.42 -20.06 20.92
CA LEU A 89 3.23 -19.62 22.32
C LEU A 89 4.47 -19.80 23.21
N GLY A 90 5.64 -20.07 22.62
CA GLY A 90 6.84 -20.47 23.37
C GLY A 90 7.43 -19.42 24.31
N VAL A 91 7.07 -18.15 24.13
CA VAL A 91 7.58 -17.01 24.91
C VAL A 91 6.42 -16.30 25.60
N ALA A 92 6.67 -15.72 26.78
CA ALA A 92 5.67 -14.90 27.46
C ALA A 92 5.44 -13.61 26.68
N GLU A 93 4.18 -13.32 26.33
CA GLU A 93 3.83 -12.14 25.54
C GLU A 93 3.04 -11.11 26.35
N ARG A 94 2.91 -9.89 25.84
CA ARG A 94 2.12 -8.85 26.50
C ARG A 94 0.63 -9.07 26.27
N PRO A 95 -0.25 -8.72 27.25
CA PRO A 95 -1.69 -8.76 27.04
C PRO A 95 -2.09 -7.78 25.94
N GLN A 96 -2.80 -8.27 24.93
CA GLN A 96 -3.39 -7.44 23.89
C GLN A 96 -4.85 -7.11 24.30
N ILE A 97 -5.58 -6.39 23.45
CA ILE A 97 -6.97 -6.03 23.75
C ILE A 97 -7.89 -7.23 23.49
N ALA A 98 -7.72 -7.91 22.36
CA ALA A 98 -8.59 -9.00 21.92
C ALA A 98 -8.52 -10.23 22.85
N ASP A 99 -7.31 -10.69 23.20
CA ASP A 99 -7.05 -11.80 24.13
C ASP A 99 -7.51 -11.47 25.56
N SER A 100 -7.31 -10.24 26.03
CA SER A 100 -7.75 -9.80 27.36
C SER A 100 -9.27 -9.73 27.47
N ILE A 101 -9.95 -9.26 26.42
CA ILE A 101 -11.43 -9.28 26.37
C ILE A 101 -11.94 -10.71 26.30
N CYS A 102 -11.32 -11.58 25.49
CA CYS A 102 -11.68 -13.00 25.41
C CYS A 102 -11.52 -13.70 26.77
N ALA A 103 -10.38 -13.52 27.43
CA ALA A 103 -10.10 -14.06 28.75
C ALA A 103 -11.05 -13.50 29.82
N GLY A 104 -11.35 -12.20 29.77
CA GLY A 104 -12.32 -11.56 30.67
C GLY A 104 -13.72 -12.14 30.54
N LEU A 105 -14.20 -12.35 29.30
CA LEU A 105 -15.49 -13.00 29.03
C LEU A 105 -15.49 -14.47 29.50
N GLY A 106 -14.38 -15.19 29.29
CA GLY A 106 -14.17 -16.54 29.84
C GLY A 106 -14.22 -16.57 31.36
N ALA A 107 -13.59 -15.61 32.04
CA ALA A 107 -13.61 -15.50 33.50
C ALA A 107 -15.02 -15.23 34.04
N VAL A 108 -15.77 -14.33 33.39
CA VAL A 108 -17.19 -14.09 33.72
C VAL A 108 -18.01 -15.36 33.55
N ALA A 109 -17.83 -16.09 32.44
CA ALA A 109 -18.53 -17.34 32.19
C ALA A 109 -18.23 -18.42 33.25
N ALA A 110 -16.95 -18.62 33.58
CA ALA A 110 -16.53 -19.61 34.58
C ALA A 110 -17.00 -19.24 35.99
N ALA A 111 -16.84 -17.98 36.40
CA ALA A 111 -17.21 -17.51 37.74
C ALA A 111 -18.73 -17.54 37.95
N THR A 112 -19.52 -17.13 36.96
CA THR A 112 -20.98 -17.17 37.04
C THR A 112 -21.51 -18.59 37.00
N ALA A 113 -20.93 -19.49 36.20
CA ALA A 113 -21.26 -20.90 36.20
C ALA A 113 -20.94 -21.55 37.57
N LEU A 114 -19.77 -21.26 38.15
CA LEU A 114 -19.37 -21.74 39.47
C LEU A 114 -20.30 -21.22 40.58
N ALA A 115 -20.60 -19.92 40.57
CA ALA A 115 -21.56 -19.33 41.51
C ALA A 115 -22.95 -19.98 41.40
N SER A 116 -23.38 -20.35 40.19
CA SER A 116 -24.67 -21.01 39.95
C SER A 116 -24.75 -22.42 40.56
N VAL A 117 -23.63 -23.13 40.66
CA VAL A 117 -23.51 -24.43 41.35
C VAL A 117 -23.58 -24.22 42.86
N LEU A 118 -22.82 -23.26 43.39
CA LEU A 118 -22.74 -22.97 44.82
C LEU A 118 -24.05 -22.44 45.40
N ILE A 119 -24.78 -21.62 44.66
CA ILE A 119 -26.04 -21.00 45.10
C ILE A 119 -27.22 -21.98 45.00
N GLY A 120 -27.14 -22.96 44.09
CA GLY A 120 -28.20 -23.92 43.81
C GLY A 120 -29.41 -23.31 43.09
N SER A 121 -30.41 -24.16 42.81
CA SER A 121 -31.61 -23.74 42.09
C SER A 121 -32.54 -22.91 43.00
N ARG A 122 -32.97 -21.73 42.52
CA ARG A 122 -33.90 -20.85 43.25
C ARG A 122 -35.07 -20.41 42.38
N PRO A 123 -36.22 -20.05 42.97
CA PRO A 123 -37.30 -19.41 42.22
C PRO A 123 -36.88 -17.99 41.83
N LEU A 124 -36.67 -17.76 40.54
CA LEU A 124 -36.18 -16.48 40.00
C LEU A 124 -37.15 -15.92 38.96
N PRO A 125 -37.32 -14.59 38.89
CA PRO A 125 -38.07 -13.94 37.82
C PRO A 125 -37.36 -14.09 36.47
N SER A 126 -38.10 -13.91 35.37
CA SER A 126 -37.51 -13.86 34.03
C SER A 126 -36.58 -12.66 33.89
N VAL A 127 -35.32 -12.91 33.54
CA VAL A 127 -34.31 -11.87 33.29
C VAL A 127 -34.36 -11.46 31.82
N ARG A 128 -34.35 -10.14 31.55
CA ARG A 128 -34.18 -9.62 30.18
C ARG A 128 -32.73 -9.80 29.75
N LEU A 129 -32.51 -10.58 28.70
CA LEU A 129 -31.16 -10.89 28.18
C LEU A 129 -30.63 -9.82 27.20
N SER A 130 -31.44 -8.81 26.84
CA SER A 130 -31.04 -7.76 25.90
C SER A 130 -29.81 -6.97 26.38
N TYR A 131 -29.74 -6.63 27.68
CA TYR A 131 -28.63 -5.87 28.24
C TYR A 131 -27.30 -6.65 28.26
N PRO A 132 -27.23 -7.89 28.82
CA PRO A 132 -25.98 -8.65 28.78
C PRO A 132 -25.58 -9.06 27.36
N ALA A 133 -26.54 -9.32 26.46
CA ALA A 133 -26.24 -9.59 25.06
C ALA A 133 -25.65 -8.37 24.35
N MET A 134 -26.20 -7.17 24.58
CA MET A 134 -25.66 -5.92 24.04
C MET A 134 -24.24 -5.66 24.56
N ALA A 135 -24.01 -5.86 25.86
CA ALA A 135 -22.66 -5.72 26.43
C ALA A 135 -21.66 -6.70 25.81
N CYS A 136 -22.05 -7.96 25.57
CA CYS A 136 -21.20 -8.91 24.87
C CYS A 136 -20.93 -8.48 23.42
N ALA A 137 -21.94 -8.01 22.69
CA ALA A 137 -21.77 -7.54 21.30
C ALA A 137 -20.82 -6.34 21.22
N VAL A 138 -20.96 -5.37 22.13
CA VAL A 138 -20.08 -4.19 22.21
C VAL A 138 -18.63 -4.56 22.54
N LEU A 139 -18.39 -5.69 23.20
CA LEU A 139 -17.03 -6.17 23.51
C LEU A 139 -16.44 -7.02 22.37
N VAL A 140 -17.26 -7.83 21.70
CA VAL A 140 -16.82 -8.70 20.60
C VAL A 140 -16.38 -7.89 19.38
N VAL A 141 -17.12 -6.84 19.01
CA VAL A 141 -16.82 -6.05 17.79
C VAL A 141 -15.44 -5.39 17.85
N PRO A 142 -15.06 -4.63 18.91
CA PRO A 142 -13.71 -4.09 19.04
C PRO A 142 -12.65 -5.18 19.15
N ALA A 143 -12.91 -6.26 19.90
CA ALA A 143 -11.95 -7.36 20.05
C ALA A 143 -11.62 -8.01 18.70
N MET A 144 -12.62 -8.25 17.85
CA MET A 144 -12.41 -8.79 16.50
C MET A 144 -11.76 -7.77 15.57
N TRP A 145 -12.09 -6.48 15.70
CA TRP A 145 -11.50 -5.39 14.92
C TRP A 145 -10.01 -5.16 15.24
N THR A 146 -9.62 -5.24 16.50
CA THR A 146 -8.21 -5.07 16.93
C THR A 146 -7.39 -6.34 16.79
N GLY A 147 -8.04 -7.51 16.71
CA GLY A 147 -7.33 -8.78 16.49
C GLY A 147 -6.67 -8.83 15.11
N SER A 148 -7.26 -8.18 14.10
CA SER A 148 -6.74 -8.18 12.72
C SER A 148 -5.61 -7.19 12.43
N THR A 149 -5.14 -6.42 13.43
CA THR A 149 -4.20 -5.32 13.21
C THR A 149 -2.77 -5.59 13.70
N HIS A 150 -2.43 -6.81 14.14
CA HIS A 150 -1.12 -7.09 14.73
C HIS A 150 -0.53 -8.43 14.27
N VAL A 151 0.56 -8.35 13.49
CA VAL A 151 1.48 -9.44 13.16
C VAL A 151 2.64 -9.42 14.16
N HIS A 152 3.11 -10.59 14.60
CA HIS A 152 4.19 -10.73 15.57
C HIS A 152 5.51 -10.12 15.03
N ASP A 153 6.09 -9.20 15.80
CA ASP A 153 7.42 -8.64 15.55
C ASP A 153 8.47 -9.66 16.03
N HIS A 154 9.19 -10.31 15.10
CA HIS A 154 10.27 -11.22 15.45
C HIS A 154 11.50 -10.42 15.89
N SER A 155 11.64 -10.23 17.20
CA SER A 155 12.90 -9.75 17.76
C SER A 155 14.02 -10.74 17.41
N SER A 156 14.99 -10.27 16.64
CA SER A 156 16.22 -10.97 16.26
C SER A 156 17.00 -11.41 17.51
N GLY A 157 16.80 -12.65 17.93
CA GLY A 157 17.58 -13.34 18.94
C GLY A 157 18.70 -14.15 18.28
N THR A 158 19.89 -13.57 18.29
CA THR A 158 21.22 -14.16 18.09
C THR A 158 21.27 -15.66 17.76
N ALA A 159 21.53 -15.99 16.49
CA ALA A 159 21.89 -17.32 16.04
C ALA A 159 23.24 -17.74 16.69
N SER A 160 23.22 -18.79 17.51
CA SER A 160 24.42 -19.57 17.83
C SER A 160 24.50 -20.72 16.85
N GLY A 161 25.58 -20.73 16.07
CA GLY A 161 25.75 -21.57 14.89
C GLY A 161 25.74 -23.06 15.13
N ASN A 162 25.40 -23.77 14.06
CA ASN A 162 25.93 -25.09 13.78
C ASN A 162 26.43 -25.11 12.34
N VAL A 163 27.75 -25.23 12.23
CA VAL A 163 28.50 -25.55 11.02
C VAL A 163 28.06 -26.95 10.56
N ILE A 164 27.56 -27.07 9.33
CA ILE A 164 27.46 -28.35 8.64
C ILE A 164 28.57 -28.36 7.58
N ASP A 165 29.48 -29.31 7.76
CA ASP A 165 30.66 -29.59 6.97
C ASP A 165 30.25 -30.25 5.64
N GLU A 166 30.32 -29.50 4.55
CA GLU A 166 30.25 -30.06 3.20
C GLU A 166 31.65 -30.41 2.69
N SER A 167 32.04 -31.65 2.95
CA SER A 167 33.02 -32.33 2.14
C SER A 167 32.59 -33.78 2.01
N HIS A 168 32.21 -34.23 0.81
CA HIS A 168 32.44 -35.58 0.26
C HIS A 168 31.86 -35.67 -1.19
N PRO A 169 32.66 -36.02 -2.21
CA PRO A 169 32.21 -36.13 -3.59
C PRO A 169 31.72 -37.55 -3.93
N HIS A 170 30.68 -37.65 -4.77
CA HIS A 170 30.29 -38.91 -5.39
C HIS A 170 30.38 -38.82 -6.92
N ASP A 171 31.38 -39.53 -7.45
CA ASP A 171 31.60 -39.90 -8.84
C ASP A 171 30.69 -41.08 -9.21
N HIS A 172 30.04 -41.00 -10.38
CA HIS A 172 29.67 -42.19 -11.15
C HIS A 172 29.76 -41.92 -12.65
N SER A 173 30.75 -42.57 -13.26
CA SER A 173 30.88 -42.87 -14.69
C SER A 173 30.24 -44.24 -15.00
N ASP A 174 29.44 -44.33 -16.08
CA ASP A 174 29.67 -45.14 -17.31
C ASP A 174 28.37 -45.23 -18.18
N PRO A 175 28.37 -45.70 -19.45
CA PRO A 175 27.61 -45.06 -20.54
C PRO A 175 26.53 -46.00 -21.11
N SER A 176 25.55 -45.46 -21.83
CA SER A 176 24.94 -46.23 -22.92
C SER A 176 24.32 -45.33 -23.96
N VAL A 177 24.80 -45.53 -25.18
CA VAL A 177 24.41 -44.89 -26.43
C VAL A 177 23.11 -45.50 -26.93
N VAL A 178 22.14 -44.65 -27.29
CA VAL A 178 21.26 -44.89 -28.45
C VAL A 178 21.06 -43.54 -29.14
N GLY A 179 21.72 -43.34 -30.27
CA GLY A 179 21.56 -42.14 -31.10
C GLY A 179 20.56 -42.36 -32.22
N VAL A 180 19.80 -41.32 -32.57
CA VAL A 180 19.26 -41.10 -33.93
C VAL A 180 19.06 -39.60 -34.18
N ALA A 181 19.54 -39.18 -35.35
CA ALA A 181 19.21 -38.00 -36.16
C ALA A 181 19.75 -36.61 -35.73
N THR A 182 20.95 -36.34 -36.23
CA THR A 182 21.44 -35.02 -36.64
C THR A 182 20.43 -34.29 -37.53
N VAL A 183 19.91 -33.16 -37.03
CA VAL A 183 19.37 -32.08 -37.87
C VAL A 183 20.34 -30.91 -37.75
N GLU A 184 20.72 -30.39 -38.91
CA GLU A 184 21.73 -29.35 -39.11
C GLU A 184 21.48 -28.11 -38.24
N GLU A 185 22.48 -27.73 -37.44
CA GLU A 185 22.60 -26.38 -36.90
C GLU A 185 22.90 -25.39 -38.04
N PRO A 186 22.16 -24.28 -38.17
CA PRO A 186 22.68 -23.11 -38.84
C PRO A 186 23.36 -22.20 -37.81
N HIS A 187 24.68 -22.13 -37.93
CA HIS A 187 25.54 -20.98 -37.64
C HIS A 187 25.44 -20.33 -36.26
N VAL A 188 26.50 -20.58 -35.46
CA VAL A 188 26.98 -19.70 -34.40
C VAL A 188 27.13 -18.27 -34.95
N GLY A 189 26.10 -17.45 -34.73
CA GLY A 189 26.19 -16.00 -34.79
C GLY A 189 27.05 -15.53 -33.63
N GLU A 190 27.90 -14.53 -33.89
CA GLU A 190 28.73 -13.85 -32.90
C GLU A 190 28.00 -13.65 -31.57
N ALA A 191 28.65 -14.02 -30.46
CA ALA A 191 28.19 -13.69 -29.12
C ALA A 191 28.09 -12.15 -29.03
N HIS A 192 26.88 -11.63 -29.15
CA HIS A 192 26.57 -10.26 -28.80
C HIS A 192 26.99 -10.09 -27.35
N ALA A 193 27.88 -9.12 -27.08
CA ALA A 193 28.30 -8.81 -25.73
C ALA A 193 27.06 -8.39 -24.93
N HIS A 194 26.57 -9.27 -24.06
CA HIS A 194 25.51 -8.93 -23.12
C HIS A 194 26.08 -7.90 -22.14
N SER A 195 25.35 -6.80 -21.92
CA SER A 195 25.64 -5.89 -20.82
C SER A 195 25.48 -6.65 -19.50
N THR A 196 26.45 -6.58 -18.61
CA THR A 196 26.40 -7.21 -17.28
C THR A 196 25.44 -6.52 -16.32
N ASN A 197 25.01 -5.29 -16.64
CA ASN A 197 24.08 -4.53 -15.81
C ASN A 197 22.67 -5.11 -15.99
N TRP A 198 21.99 -5.36 -14.88
CA TRP A 198 20.61 -5.81 -14.80
C TRP A 198 19.91 -5.05 -13.66
N PRO A 199 18.68 -4.54 -13.85
CA PRO A 199 17.81 -4.73 -15.01
C PRO A 199 18.20 -3.89 -16.24
N ARG A 200 17.67 -4.28 -17.41
CA ARG A 200 17.91 -3.61 -18.70
C ARG A 200 16.61 -3.18 -19.34
N ALA A 201 16.65 -2.11 -20.12
CA ALA A 201 15.52 -1.70 -20.94
C ALA A 201 15.04 -2.86 -21.84
N TYR A 202 13.74 -3.04 -21.86
CA TYR A 202 13.06 -4.13 -22.56
C TYR A 202 12.14 -3.58 -23.64
N ASP A 203 12.22 -4.17 -24.83
CA ASP A 203 11.27 -3.96 -25.91
C ASP A 203 10.93 -5.32 -26.54
N PRO A 204 9.71 -5.85 -26.34
CA PRO A 204 9.33 -7.14 -26.90
C PRO A 204 9.42 -7.19 -28.44
N ALA A 205 9.32 -6.04 -29.12
CA ALA A 205 9.45 -5.97 -30.57
C ALA A 205 10.91 -6.12 -31.05
N ALA A 206 11.89 -5.80 -30.19
CA ALA A 206 13.32 -5.95 -30.47
C ALA A 206 13.87 -7.34 -30.09
N GLY A 207 13.13 -8.09 -29.27
CA GLY A 207 13.49 -9.42 -28.78
C GLY A 207 13.72 -9.45 -27.26
N ILE A 208 13.89 -10.67 -26.73
CA ILE A 208 14.04 -10.89 -25.28
C ILE A 208 15.53 -11.14 -24.95
N ASP A 209 16.18 -10.15 -24.32
CA ASP A 209 17.58 -10.24 -23.86
C ASP A 209 17.69 -10.29 -22.32
N ILE A 210 17.54 -11.49 -21.77
CA ILE A 210 17.65 -11.78 -20.33
C ILE A 210 18.86 -12.67 -19.99
N GLY A 211 19.77 -12.89 -20.94
CA GLY A 211 20.96 -13.72 -20.74
C GLY A 211 22.09 -12.99 -20.03
N GLY A 212 23.08 -13.75 -19.58
CA GLY A 212 24.35 -13.23 -19.04
C GLY A 212 24.24 -12.52 -17.68
N VAL A 213 23.14 -12.69 -16.96
CA VAL A 213 22.94 -12.13 -15.61
C VAL A 213 23.62 -13.03 -14.59
N GLU A 214 24.45 -12.44 -13.73
CA GLU A 214 25.20 -13.16 -12.70
C GLU A 214 24.26 -13.90 -11.73
N GLY A 215 24.59 -15.16 -11.41
CA GLY A 215 23.83 -15.99 -10.48
C GLY A 215 22.56 -16.63 -11.07
N VAL A 216 22.26 -16.44 -12.36
CA VAL A 216 21.11 -17.06 -13.04
C VAL A 216 21.53 -18.39 -13.68
N SER A 217 20.81 -19.47 -13.38
CA SER A 217 21.00 -20.77 -14.04
C SER A 217 20.34 -20.80 -15.43
N ALA A 218 20.78 -21.72 -16.30
CA ALA A 218 20.17 -21.89 -17.62
C ALA A 218 18.69 -22.29 -17.54
N GLU A 219 18.31 -23.07 -16.51
CA GLU A 219 16.93 -23.47 -16.25
C GLU A 219 16.08 -22.28 -15.77
N GLN A 220 16.64 -21.41 -14.93
CA GLN A 220 15.99 -20.17 -14.49
C GLN A 220 15.75 -19.22 -15.66
N GLU A 221 16.77 -19.00 -16.50
CA GLU A 221 16.63 -18.18 -17.71
C GLU A 221 15.56 -18.74 -18.64
N SER A 222 15.57 -20.07 -18.85
CA SER A 222 14.59 -20.75 -19.71
C SER A 222 13.15 -20.60 -19.18
N ARG A 223 12.91 -20.79 -17.88
CA ARG A 223 11.58 -20.58 -17.27
C ARG A 223 11.13 -19.13 -17.38
N ALA A 224 12.00 -18.17 -17.06
CA ALA A 224 11.70 -16.74 -17.19
C ALA A 224 11.38 -16.35 -18.64
N ARG A 225 12.14 -16.85 -19.60
CA ARG A 225 11.92 -16.62 -21.04
C ARG A 225 10.55 -17.14 -21.48
N ASN A 226 10.21 -18.36 -21.08
CA ASN A 226 8.93 -18.98 -21.44
C ASN A 226 7.77 -18.20 -20.81
N LEU A 227 7.88 -17.79 -19.54
CA LEU A 227 6.86 -16.95 -18.91
C LEU A 227 6.61 -15.65 -19.67
N ILE A 228 7.66 -14.96 -20.13
CA ILE A 228 7.53 -13.74 -20.96
C ILE A 228 6.83 -14.06 -22.29
N LEU A 229 7.27 -15.11 -22.99
CA LEU A 229 6.71 -15.49 -24.29
C LEU A 229 5.24 -15.91 -24.19
N ASP A 230 4.90 -16.74 -23.22
CA ASP A 230 3.53 -17.22 -23.00
C ASP A 230 2.61 -16.06 -22.58
N THR A 231 3.13 -15.08 -21.84
CA THR A 231 2.39 -13.86 -21.48
C THR A 231 2.17 -12.96 -22.70
N LEU A 232 3.19 -12.76 -23.54
CA LEU A 232 3.06 -12.01 -24.80
C LEU A 232 2.00 -12.63 -25.73
N GLU A 233 1.93 -13.96 -25.80
CA GLU A 233 0.95 -14.67 -26.62
C GLU A 233 -0.47 -14.61 -26.03
N THR A 234 -0.60 -14.83 -24.73
CA THR A 234 -1.91 -15.12 -24.10
C THR A 234 -2.63 -13.86 -23.64
N LEU A 235 -1.91 -12.92 -23.03
CA LEU A 235 -2.49 -11.76 -22.35
C LEU A 235 -3.32 -10.83 -23.27
N PRO A 236 -2.98 -10.61 -24.56
CA PRO A 236 -3.75 -9.74 -25.45
C PRO A 236 -5.24 -10.09 -25.59
N ARG A 237 -5.66 -11.30 -25.19
CA ARG A 237 -7.09 -11.69 -25.15
C ARG A 237 -7.94 -10.79 -24.23
N TRP A 238 -7.33 -10.10 -23.27
CA TRP A 238 -7.99 -9.14 -22.37
C TRP A 238 -7.61 -7.69 -22.67
N ALA A 239 -7.13 -7.39 -23.88
CA ALA A 239 -6.70 -6.03 -24.24
C ALA A 239 -7.85 -5.00 -24.22
N ASN A 240 -9.10 -5.44 -24.39
CA ASN A 240 -10.27 -4.59 -24.22
C ASN A 240 -10.65 -4.51 -22.73
N TYR A 241 -10.63 -3.30 -22.18
CA TYR A 241 -10.90 -3.02 -20.78
C TYR A 241 -12.32 -3.43 -20.36
N ASP A 242 -13.35 -3.06 -21.13
CA ASP A 242 -14.74 -3.35 -20.81
C ASP A 242 -15.02 -4.86 -20.86
N ASP A 243 -14.41 -5.57 -21.81
CA ASP A 243 -14.52 -7.03 -21.91
C ASP A 243 -13.85 -7.73 -20.72
N ALA A 244 -12.72 -7.21 -20.22
CA ALA A 244 -12.07 -7.72 -19.00
C ALA A 244 -12.98 -7.50 -17.78
N VAL A 245 -13.54 -6.29 -17.61
CA VAL A 245 -14.49 -6.01 -16.52
C VAL A 245 -15.72 -6.92 -16.59
N ALA A 246 -16.27 -7.13 -17.78
CA ALA A 246 -17.42 -8.02 -17.99
C ALA A 246 -17.12 -9.48 -17.65
N GLN A 247 -15.85 -9.90 -17.70
CA GLN A 247 -15.41 -11.25 -17.34
C GLN A 247 -15.02 -11.38 -15.85
N GLY A 248 -15.22 -10.35 -15.04
CA GLY A 248 -15.08 -10.42 -13.58
C GLY A 248 -13.79 -9.85 -13.02
N TRP A 249 -12.97 -9.19 -13.84
CA TRP A 249 -11.86 -8.37 -13.34
C TRP A 249 -12.38 -7.06 -12.75
N VAL A 250 -11.86 -6.67 -11.58
CA VAL A 250 -12.32 -5.51 -10.83
C VAL A 250 -11.15 -4.57 -10.61
N SER A 251 -11.31 -3.32 -11.05
CA SER A 251 -10.35 -2.25 -10.77
C SER A 251 -10.18 -2.03 -9.27
N ILE A 252 -8.94 -1.80 -8.85
CA ILE A 252 -8.61 -1.35 -7.50
C ILE A 252 -8.51 0.18 -7.39
N GLY A 253 -8.82 0.95 -8.44
CA GLY A 253 -8.90 2.41 -8.40
C GLY A 253 -7.54 3.11 -8.22
N ASP A 254 -6.48 2.52 -8.73
CA ASP A 254 -5.11 3.02 -8.62
C ASP A 254 -4.58 3.65 -9.91
N GLU A 255 -5.46 4.00 -10.86
CA GLU A 255 -5.11 4.68 -12.11
C GLU A 255 -4.40 6.02 -11.89
N SER A 256 -4.54 6.59 -10.68
CA SER A 256 -3.78 7.74 -10.21
C SER A 256 -2.29 7.45 -10.04
N THR A 257 -1.79 6.26 -10.35
CA THR A 257 -0.35 5.96 -10.50
C THR A 257 0.12 6.07 -11.96
N GLY A 258 -0.80 6.26 -12.90
CA GLY A 258 -0.54 6.12 -14.35
C GLY A 258 -0.75 4.70 -14.87
N TYR A 259 -1.01 3.75 -13.98
CA TYR A 259 -1.38 2.38 -14.29
C TYR A 259 -2.58 1.97 -13.43
N GLU A 260 -3.46 1.13 -13.96
CA GLU A 260 -4.63 0.63 -13.27
C GLU A 260 -4.59 -0.88 -13.20
N HIS A 261 -4.70 -1.42 -11.99
CA HIS A 261 -4.77 -2.85 -11.75
C HIS A 261 -6.21 -3.33 -11.69
N LEU A 262 -6.50 -4.30 -12.53
CA LEU A 262 -7.74 -5.03 -12.57
C LEU A 262 -7.48 -6.40 -11.98
N VAL A 263 -8.02 -6.68 -10.80
CA VAL A 263 -7.78 -7.91 -10.04
C VAL A 263 -8.96 -8.86 -10.18
N ASN A 264 -8.69 -10.16 -10.36
CA ASN A 264 -9.70 -11.20 -10.35
C ASN A 264 -9.52 -12.12 -9.14
N ARG A 265 -10.38 -11.92 -8.13
CA ARG A 265 -10.28 -12.63 -6.83
C ARG A 265 -10.49 -14.14 -6.93
N LEU A 266 -11.13 -14.63 -7.98
CA LEU A 266 -11.30 -16.08 -8.19
C LEU A 266 -10.01 -16.74 -8.64
N LEU A 267 -9.14 -16.01 -9.33
CA LEU A 267 -7.85 -16.50 -9.83
C LEU A 267 -6.78 -16.49 -8.72
N ILE A 268 -6.86 -15.56 -7.76
CA ILE A 268 -5.94 -15.53 -6.59
C ILE A 268 -5.95 -16.84 -5.78
N VAL A 269 -7.05 -17.59 -5.83
CA VAL A 269 -7.26 -18.81 -5.01
C VAL A 269 -7.47 -20.06 -5.87
N ASP A 270 -7.02 -20.04 -7.13
CA ASP A 270 -7.21 -21.15 -8.07
C ASP A 270 -6.05 -22.16 -8.10
N ASP A 271 -5.07 -21.97 -7.21
CA ASP A 271 -3.84 -22.77 -7.04
C ASP A 271 -2.93 -22.79 -8.29
N LYS A 272 -3.14 -21.88 -9.25
CA LYS A 272 -2.22 -21.71 -10.38
C LYS A 272 -1.09 -20.78 -10.00
N PHE A 273 0.09 -21.06 -10.54
CA PHE A 273 1.29 -20.30 -10.25
C PHE A 273 1.96 -19.87 -11.56
N LEU A 274 2.07 -18.55 -11.77
CA LEU A 274 2.67 -17.96 -12.96
C LEU A 274 2.06 -18.55 -14.26
N ASP A 275 0.73 -18.65 -14.33
CA ASP A 275 -0.02 -19.15 -15.50
C ASP A 275 -0.61 -17.96 -16.31
N PRO A 276 -0.04 -17.60 -17.47
CA PRO A 276 -0.54 -16.48 -18.28
C PRO A 276 -1.96 -16.66 -18.83
N SER A 277 -2.52 -17.87 -18.78
CA SER A 277 -3.91 -18.15 -19.16
C SER A 277 -4.92 -17.84 -18.04
N ALA A 278 -4.42 -17.57 -16.83
CA ALA A 278 -5.21 -17.22 -15.65
C ALA A 278 -4.43 -16.26 -14.71
N PRO A 279 -4.04 -15.06 -15.17
CA PRO A 279 -3.32 -14.11 -14.33
C PRO A 279 -4.23 -13.52 -13.26
N GLU A 280 -3.71 -13.35 -12.04
CA GLU A 280 -4.48 -12.82 -10.92
C GLU A 280 -4.82 -11.33 -11.08
N SER A 281 -4.02 -10.60 -11.86
CA SER A 281 -4.23 -9.19 -12.15
C SER A 281 -3.77 -8.79 -13.56
N LEU A 282 -4.54 -7.89 -14.18
CA LEU A 282 -4.23 -7.22 -15.44
C LEU A 282 -3.82 -5.78 -15.16
N VAL A 283 -2.79 -5.29 -15.85
CA VAL A 283 -2.28 -3.93 -15.65
C VAL A 283 -2.45 -3.11 -16.92
N PHE A 284 -3.25 -2.06 -16.82
CA PHE A 284 -3.52 -1.13 -17.91
C PHE A 284 -2.77 0.17 -17.67
N LYS A 285 -2.04 0.66 -18.67
CA LYS A 285 -1.56 2.05 -18.68
C LYS A 285 -2.77 2.98 -18.81
N ALA A 286 -2.89 3.91 -17.87
CA ALA A 286 -3.94 4.91 -17.82
C ALA A 286 -3.44 6.24 -18.42
N GLU A 287 -4.09 6.70 -19.48
CA GLU A 287 -3.82 7.99 -20.13
C GLU A 287 -5.15 8.73 -20.32
N GLY A 288 -5.54 9.56 -19.34
CA GLY A 288 -6.90 10.12 -19.31
C GLY A 288 -7.95 9.01 -19.23
N SER A 289 -8.85 8.94 -20.21
CA SER A 289 -9.86 7.86 -20.31
C SER A 289 -9.37 6.64 -21.08
N LYS A 290 -8.18 6.70 -21.69
CA LYS A 290 -7.63 5.58 -22.47
C LYS A 290 -7.02 4.56 -21.51
N ARG A 291 -7.27 3.28 -21.81
CA ARG A 291 -6.69 2.13 -21.11
C ARG A 291 -5.99 1.24 -22.13
N THR A 292 -4.70 1.00 -21.91
CA THR A 292 -3.89 0.13 -22.77
C THR A 292 -3.30 -0.98 -21.93
N LEU A 293 -3.65 -2.24 -22.21
CA LEU A 293 -3.07 -3.38 -21.52
C LEU A 293 -1.55 -3.44 -21.79
N VAL A 294 -0.75 -3.45 -20.74
CA VAL A 294 0.73 -3.37 -20.85
C VAL A 294 1.46 -4.44 -20.05
N SER A 295 0.83 -5.04 -19.05
CA SER A 295 1.46 -6.02 -18.19
C SER A 295 0.42 -6.94 -17.52
N ALA A 296 0.86 -8.13 -17.11
CA ALA A 296 0.16 -8.96 -16.14
C ALA A 296 0.86 -8.81 -14.79
N MET A 297 0.11 -8.90 -13.69
CA MET A 297 0.70 -9.02 -12.37
C MET A 297 0.25 -10.35 -11.77
N PHE A 298 1.23 -11.23 -11.55
CA PHE A 298 1.01 -12.54 -10.97
C PHE A 298 1.16 -12.46 -9.46
N MET A 299 0.28 -13.17 -8.75
CA MET A 299 0.29 -13.24 -7.30
C MET A 299 0.62 -14.67 -6.85
N ALA A 300 1.51 -14.83 -5.88
CA ALA A 300 1.79 -16.12 -5.26
C ALA A 300 0.58 -16.62 -4.45
N ASN A 301 0.62 -17.88 -4.05
CA ASN A 301 -0.37 -18.44 -3.13
C ASN A 301 -0.34 -17.69 -1.79
N ILE A 302 -1.52 -17.52 -1.18
CA ILE A 302 -1.66 -16.84 0.11
C ILE A 302 -0.82 -17.56 1.17
N GLY A 303 0.01 -16.78 1.89
CA GLY A 303 0.86 -17.27 2.97
C GLY A 303 2.25 -17.75 2.53
N VAL A 304 2.58 -17.70 1.24
CA VAL A 304 3.96 -17.89 0.76
C VAL A 304 4.78 -16.64 1.10
N ALA A 305 5.89 -16.84 1.81
CA ALA A 305 6.80 -15.77 2.19
C ALA A 305 7.57 -15.24 0.98
N LEU A 306 8.02 -13.99 1.04
CA LEU A 306 8.67 -13.32 -0.08
C LEU A 306 10.03 -13.95 -0.45
N ASP A 307 10.73 -14.52 0.54
CA ASP A 307 12.00 -15.23 0.41
C ASP A 307 11.84 -16.74 0.12
N ASP A 308 10.61 -17.24 -0.03
CA ASP A 308 10.36 -18.67 -0.23
C ASP A 308 11.09 -19.19 -1.49
N PRO A 309 11.84 -20.30 -1.40
CA PRO A 309 12.56 -20.87 -2.54
C PRO A 309 11.68 -21.18 -3.76
N SER A 310 10.41 -21.52 -3.55
CA SER A 310 9.47 -21.74 -4.67
C SER A 310 9.25 -20.49 -5.53
N LEU A 311 9.45 -19.30 -4.95
CA LEU A 311 9.39 -18.01 -5.63
C LEU A 311 10.77 -17.60 -6.16
N THR A 312 11.78 -17.59 -5.29
CA THR A 312 13.10 -17.03 -5.58
C THR A 312 13.91 -17.93 -6.53
N ASP A 313 13.75 -19.25 -6.48
CA ASP A 313 14.44 -20.16 -7.39
C ASP A 313 13.81 -20.21 -8.79
N TYR A 314 12.59 -19.69 -8.99
CA TYR A 314 11.90 -19.79 -10.28
C TYR A 314 12.70 -19.13 -11.41
N ALA A 315 13.13 -17.88 -11.22
CA ALA A 315 13.92 -17.12 -12.18
C ALA A 315 15.22 -16.55 -11.59
N GLY A 316 15.51 -16.85 -10.32
CA GLY A 316 16.71 -16.37 -9.65
C GLY A 316 16.85 -14.85 -9.76
N PRO A 317 18.07 -14.33 -10.00
CA PRO A 317 18.31 -12.91 -10.15
C PRO A 317 17.56 -12.17 -11.26
N LEU A 318 16.90 -12.84 -12.21
CA LEU A 318 16.13 -12.13 -13.24
C LEU A 318 14.86 -11.46 -12.71
N MET A 319 14.33 -11.97 -11.60
CA MET A 319 13.01 -11.59 -11.09
C MET A 319 13.12 -11.20 -9.63
N GLN A 320 12.46 -10.11 -9.25
CA GLN A 320 12.34 -9.68 -7.87
C GLN A 320 10.86 -9.70 -7.51
N TRP A 321 10.51 -10.43 -6.45
CA TRP A 321 9.18 -10.40 -5.89
C TRP A 321 9.06 -9.22 -4.93
N HIS A 322 7.87 -8.63 -4.84
CA HIS A 322 7.53 -7.61 -3.85
C HIS A 322 6.13 -7.84 -3.27
N VAL A 323 5.80 -7.13 -2.18
CA VAL A 323 4.49 -7.16 -1.52
C VAL A 323 3.90 -5.78 -1.35
N HIS A 324 2.58 -5.74 -1.23
CA HIS A 324 1.79 -4.57 -0.85
C HIS A 324 1.02 -4.85 0.45
N ASP A 325 1.71 -4.69 1.56
CA ASP A 325 1.18 -4.82 2.93
C ASP A 325 1.00 -3.45 3.61
N ASN A 326 1.14 -2.37 2.84
CA ASN A 326 1.00 -0.97 3.24
C ASN A 326 -0.18 -0.26 2.56
N LEU A 327 -0.90 -0.92 1.65
CA LEU A 327 -2.01 -0.31 0.91
C LEU A 327 -3.22 -0.09 1.81
N CYS A 328 -3.84 1.07 1.70
CA CYS A 328 -5.04 1.41 2.43
C CYS A 328 -6.22 1.46 1.46
N PHE A 329 -7.32 0.80 1.83
CA PHE A 329 -8.51 0.67 0.99
C PHE A 329 -9.71 1.38 1.61
N ARG A 330 -10.55 1.97 0.77
CA ARG A 330 -11.88 2.48 1.14
C ARG A 330 -12.91 2.02 0.14
N ASN A 331 -14.17 1.99 0.55
CA ASN A 331 -15.25 1.79 -0.41
C ASN A 331 -15.59 3.12 -1.08
N ASN A 332 -15.60 3.15 -2.41
CA ASN A 332 -16.08 4.30 -3.19
C ASN A 332 -17.62 4.41 -3.14
N ALA A 333 -18.18 5.38 -3.86
CA ALA A 333 -19.63 5.65 -3.84
C ALA A 333 -20.49 4.47 -4.29
N GLU A 334 -19.98 3.63 -5.20
CA GLU A 334 -20.62 2.41 -5.69
C GLU A 334 -20.42 1.20 -4.76
N GLY A 335 -19.70 1.37 -3.65
CA GLY A 335 -19.39 0.32 -2.69
C GLY A 335 -18.23 -0.58 -3.12
N ARG A 336 -17.43 -0.19 -4.11
CA ARG A 336 -16.24 -0.93 -4.54
C ARG A 336 -15.04 -0.56 -3.67
N SER A 337 -14.28 -1.56 -3.25
CA SER A 337 -13.05 -1.38 -2.50
C SER A 337 -11.94 -0.90 -3.43
N VAL A 338 -11.52 0.36 -3.27
CA VAL A 338 -10.46 1.02 -4.05
C VAL A 338 -9.29 1.42 -3.14
N VAL A 339 -8.10 1.52 -3.70
CA VAL A 339 -6.90 2.02 -3.04
C VAL A 339 -7.12 3.51 -2.74
N ALA A 340 -7.07 3.85 -1.46
CA ALA A 340 -7.17 5.22 -0.97
C ALA A 340 -5.79 5.85 -0.72
N GLY A 341 -4.73 5.05 -0.78
CA GLY A 341 -3.36 5.47 -0.52
C GLY A 341 -2.57 4.40 0.22
N VAL A 342 -1.54 4.83 0.96
CA VAL A 342 -0.65 3.95 1.72
C VAL A 342 -0.54 4.38 3.18
N LEU A 343 0.02 3.50 4.02
CA LEU A 343 0.43 3.87 5.37
C LEU A 343 1.40 5.05 5.35
N ASN A 344 1.13 6.05 6.19
CA ASN A 344 2.08 7.13 6.46
C ASN A 344 3.26 6.65 7.32
N ALA A 345 4.24 7.53 7.58
CA ALA A 345 5.39 7.22 8.44
C ALA A 345 5.03 6.78 9.88
N ALA A 346 3.82 7.08 10.35
CA ALA A 346 3.30 6.65 11.65
C ALA A 346 2.53 5.32 11.59
N GLY A 347 2.48 4.65 10.43
CA GLY A 347 1.75 3.41 10.23
C GLY A 347 0.22 3.59 10.23
N GLN A 348 -0.27 4.77 9.82
CA GLN A 348 -1.69 5.08 9.77
C GLN A 348 -2.19 5.23 8.33
N CYS A 349 -3.38 4.70 8.07
CA CYS A 349 -4.06 4.88 6.79
C CYS A 349 -4.69 6.27 6.64
N PRO A 350 -4.86 6.75 5.40
CA PRO A 350 -5.62 7.96 5.13
C PRO A 350 -7.03 7.93 5.75
N PRO A 351 -7.59 9.08 6.18
CA PRO A 351 -8.92 9.16 6.78
C PRO A 351 -9.99 8.42 5.99
N GLY A 352 -10.79 7.61 6.69
CA GLY A 352 -11.88 6.84 6.06
C GLY A 352 -11.45 5.61 5.28
N SER A 353 -10.16 5.28 5.28
CA SER A 353 -9.61 4.05 4.73
C SER A 353 -9.06 3.12 5.82
N VAL A 354 -8.85 1.86 5.48
CA VAL A 354 -8.32 0.83 6.37
C VAL A 354 -7.20 0.09 5.67
N LEU A 355 -6.24 -0.42 6.43
CA LEU A 355 -5.16 -1.24 5.87
C LEU A 355 -5.79 -2.45 5.19
N GLY A 356 -5.59 -2.56 3.89
CA GLY A 356 -6.10 -3.63 3.05
C GLY A 356 -4.96 -4.14 2.21
N GLY A 357 -4.68 -5.43 2.30
CA GLY A 357 -3.50 -6.00 1.68
C GLY A 357 -3.18 -7.28 2.40
N ILE A 358 -3.24 -8.38 1.67
CA ILE A 358 -2.96 -9.72 2.22
C ILE A 358 -1.46 -10.04 2.16
N GLY A 359 -0.61 -9.04 1.85
CA GLY A 359 0.84 -9.20 1.78
C GLY A 359 1.27 -10.29 0.81
N ILE A 360 0.51 -10.51 -0.27
CA ILE A 360 0.84 -11.55 -1.25
C ILE A 360 2.06 -11.10 -2.05
N ALA A 361 3.06 -11.97 -2.14
CA ALA A 361 4.19 -11.79 -3.04
C ALA A 361 3.71 -11.74 -4.49
N MET A 362 4.13 -10.73 -5.23
CA MET A 362 3.73 -10.53 -6.62
C MET A 362 4.90 -10.12 -7.51
N VAL A 363 4.70 -10.32 -8.81
CA VAL A 363 5.63 -9.91 -9.86
C VAL A 363 4.84 -9.48 -11.11
N HIS A 364 5.34 -8.44 -11.77
CA HIS A 364 4.81 -7.98 -13.05
C HIS A 364 5.54 -8.64 -14.22
N VAL A 365 4.82 -8.88 -15.32
CA VAL A 365 5.40 -9.36 -16.59
C VAL A 365 4.89 -8.49 -17.73
N TRP A 366 5.78 -7.66 -18.27
CA TRP A 366 5.43 -6.65 -19.26
C TRP A 366 5.28 -7.24 -20.68
N ILE A 367 4.19 -6.87 -21.35
CA ILE A 367 3.95 -7.14 -22.77
C ILE A 367 4.21 -5.91 -23.66
N ALA A 368 4.61 -4.80 -23.05
CA ALA A 368 5.00 -3.56 -23.70
C ALA A 368 6.44 -3.19 -23.31
N ALA A 369 7.04 -2.24 -24.05
CA ALA A 369 8.38 -1.77 -23.74
C ALA A 369 8.42 -1.12 -22.34
N HIS A 370 9.45 -1.46 -21.55
CA HIS A 370 9.64 -0.96 -20.21
C HIS A 370 11.12 -0.62 -19.95
N PRO A 371 11.45 0.57 -19.42
CA PRO A 371 12.84 1.01 -19.24
C PRO A 371 13.60 0.16 -18.21
N CYS A 372 12.91 -0.46 -17.26
CA CYS A 372 13.51 -1.25 -16.18
C CYS A 372 13.37 -2.76 -16.40
N GLY A 373 13.07 -3.21 -17.61
CA GLY A 373 13.05 -4.64 -17.96
C GLY A 373 11.68 -5.32 -17.92
N PRO A 374 11.62 -6.60 -18.30
CA PRO A 374 10.37 -7.34 -18.48
C PRO A 374 9.67 -7.70 -17.17
N PHE A 375 10.39 -7.67 -16.04
CA PHE A 375 9.88 -8.01 -14.71
C PHE A 375 9.82 -6.80 -13.75
N ALA A 376 9.83 -5.59 -14.31
CA ALA A 376 9.86 -4.38 -13.50
C ALA A 376 8.57 -4.21 -12.68
N ALA A 377 8.70 -3.80 -11.43
CA ALA A 377 7.58 -3.30 -10.66
C ALA A 377 7.16 -1.92 -11.21
N LEU A 378 6.06 -1.38 -10.68
CA LEU A 378 5.79 0.03 -10.89
C LEU A 378 6.79 0.87 -10.09
N GLU A 379 6.90 2.15 -10.41
CA GLU A 379 7.78 3.07 -9.69
C GLU A 379 6.99 3.83 -8.60
N GLY A 380 7.70 4.37 -7.60
CA GLY A 380 7.09 5.08 -6.48
C GLY A 380 6.25 4.16 -5.57
N GLU A 381 5.05 4.59 -5.16
CA GLU A 381 4.20 3.79 -4.27
C GLU A 381 3.76 2.45 -4.86
N GLY A 382 3.68 2.36 -6.19
CA GLY A 382 3.34 1.12 -6.88
C GLY A 382 4.48 0.09 -6.87
N ALA A 383 5.67 0.44 -6.41
CA ALA A 383 6.80 -0.48 -6.34
C ALA A 383 6.62 -1.58 -5.30
N GLY A 384 5.82 -1.33 -4.26
CA GLY A 384 5.71 -2.24 -3.13
C GLY A 384 7.04 -2.40 -2.38
N ARG A 385 7.09 -3.38 -1.47
CA ARG A 385 8.26 -3.68 -0.63
C ARG A 385 8.89 -5.01 -1.03
N ALA A 386 10.22 -5.03 -1.11
CA ALA A 386 11.02 -6.23 -1.33
C ALA A 386 11.81 -6.62 -0.06
N ASP A 387 12.35 -7.85 -0.01
CA ASP A 387 13.23 -8.31 1.09
C ASP A 387 14.67 -7.79 0.99
N VAL A 388 14.96 -6.99 -0.05
CA VAL A 388 16.25 -6.34 -0.28
C VAL A 388 16.06 -4.82 -0.28
N SER A 389 17.16 -4.06 -0.14
CA SER A 389 17.06 -2.59 -0.21
C SER A 389 16.70 -2.12 -1.63
N ASP A 390 16.14 -0.92 -1.77
CA ASP A 390 15.76 -0.38 -3.08
C ASP A 390 16.96 -0.28 -4.05
N GLU A 391 18.18 -0.11 -3.53
CA GLU A 391 19.41 -0.12 -4.32
C GLU A 391 19.79 -1.51 -4.87
N GLU A 392 19.37 -2.58 -4.19
CA GLU A 392 19.64 -3.97 -4.55
C GLU A 392 18.52 -4.58 -5.40
N ARG A 393 17.36 -3.92 -5.46
CA ARG A 393 16.20 -4.36 -6.22
C ARG A 393 16.50 -4.48 -7.71
N ARG A 394 16.00 -5.57 -8.31
CA ARG A 394 16.16 -5.88 -9.74
C ARG A 394 14.88 -5.68 -10.55
N ASP A 395 13.82 -5.20 -9.90
CA ASP A 395 12.54 -4.80 -10.50
C ASP A 395 12.36 -3.27 -10.57
N LEU A 396 13.33 -2.48 -10.10
CA LEU A 396 13.37 -1.02 -10.23
C LEU A 396 14.40 -0.59 -11.27
N CYS A 397 14.19 0.57 -11.87
CA CYS A 397 15.24 1.16 -12.70
C CYS A 397 16.50 1.45 -11.87
N GLN A 398 17.64 0.91 -12.28
CA GLN A 398 18.93 1.32 -11.71
C GLN A 398 19.14 2.80 -12.04
N HIS A 399 19.01 3.65 -11.03
CA HIS A 399 19.43 5.04 -11.13
C HIS A 399 20.96 5.07 -11.14
N ASP A 400 21.54 4.91 -12.33
CA ASP A 400 22.96 5.18 -12.52
C ASP A 400 23.22 6.64 -12.10
N HIS A 401 23.93 6.82 -10.99
CA HIS A 401 24.56 8.08 -10.61
C HIS A 401 25.64 8.54 -11.61
N GLU A 402 25.84 7.84 -12.73
CA GLU A 402 26.92 8.07 -13.68
C GLU A 402 26.42 8.07 -15.15
N ALA A 403 25.50 8.96 -15.50
CA ALA A 403 25.16 9.18 -16.90
C ALA A 403 24.97 10.65 -17.31
N MET A 404 25.62 11.61 -16.65
CA MET A 404 25.71 12.99 -17.17
C MET A 404 27.02 13.70 -16.82
N SER A 405 28.13 13.20 -17.36
CA SER A 405 29.25 14.06 -17.77
C SER A 405 30.29 13.19 -18.44
N HIS A 406 30.37 13.18 -19.77
CA HIS A 406 31.66 13.26 -20.48
C HIS A 406 31.42 13.73 -21.92
N GLY A 407 31.58 15.04 -22.12
CA GLY A 407 32.02 15.56 -23.41
C GLY A 407 33.43 15.05 -23.73
N ALA A 408 33.66 14.80 -25.02
CA ALA A 408 34.85 14.20 -25.60
C ALA A 408 36.20 14.76 -25.09
N GLY A 409 37.18 13.87 -24.87
CA GLY A 409 38.57 14.26 -24.65
C GLY A 409 39.52 13.13 -24.22
N SER A 410 40.05 12.40 -25.21
CA SER A 410 41.37 11.73 -25.32
C SER A 410 42.05 11.06 -24.11
N ALA A 411 42.42 9.80 -24.35
CA ALA A 411 43.24 8.86 -23.56
C ALA A 411 44.44 9.41 -22.77
N THR A 412 44.62 8.89 -21.55
CA THR A 412 45.85 8.17 -21.14
C THR A 412 45.63 7.36 -19.86
N SER A 413 46.17 6.14 -19.86
CA SER A 413 46.11 5.14 -18.81
C SER A 413 47.02 5.45 -17.62
N SER A 414 46.52 5.27 -16.39
CA SER A 414 47.34 4.83 -15.25
C SER A 414 46.45 4.27 -14.13
N ALA A 415 46.74 3.03 -13.74
CA ALA A 415 46.19 2.36 -12.57
C ALA A 415 46.55 3.11 -11.28
N ALA A 416 45.56 3.33 -10.40
CA ALA A 416 45.81 3.69 -9.01
C ALA A 416 44.65 3.20 -8.10
N ALA A 417 45.06 2.35 -7.16
CA ALA A 417 44.46 2.01 -5.87
C ALA A 417 43.05 2.50 -5.53
N ALA A 418 42.20 1.51 -5.19
CA ALA A 418 41.01 1.66 -4.38
C ALA A 418 41.28 2.59 -3.19
N THR A 419 40.75 3.81 -3.29
CA THR A 419 40.62 4.71 -2.16
C THR A 419 39.13 4.79 -1.88
N THR A 420 38.75 4.34 -0.69
CA THR A 420 37.40 4.39 -0.16
C THR A 420 36.90 5.84 -0.25
N SER A 421 36.04 6.14 -1.23
CA SER A 421 35.38 7.44 -1.32
C SER A 421 34.40 7.55 -0.17
N ALA A 422 34.66 8.48 0.74
CA ALA A 422 33.69 8.93 1.72
C ALA A 422 32.41 9.39 1.01
N PRO A 423 31.21 9.24 1.62
CA PRO A 423 29.95 9.65 1.00
C PRO A 423 30.02 11.15 0.72
N THR A 424 29.99 11.50 -0.56
CA THR A 424 30.01 12.90 -0.98
C THR A 424 28.67 13.50 -0.55
N THR A 425 28.72 14.39 0.44
CA THR A 425 27.54 15.10 0.95
C THR A 425 27.08 16.07 -0.12
N THR A 426 26.26 15.59 -1.06
CA THR A 426 25.64 16.42 -2.09
C THR A 426 24.72 17.40 -1.39
N THR A 427 24.98 18.70 -1.53
CA THR A 427 24.14 19.76 -0.97
C THR A 427 22.73 19.63 -1.54
N PRO A 428 21.65 19.67 -0.72
CA PRO A 428 20.29 19.68 -1.21
C PRO A 428 20.11 20.80 -2.23
N SER A 429 19.62 20.46 -3.42
CA SER A 429 19.40 21.42 -4.48
C SER A 429 18.22 20.97 -5.32
N TYR A 430 17.22 21.84 -5.43
CA TYR A 430 16.19 21.73 -6.46
C TYR A 430 16.82 22.04 -7.83
N LYS A 431 17.58 21.11 -8.41
CA LYS A 431 18.13 21.24 -9.77
C LYS A 431 17.02 21.08 -10.81
N ASP A 432 16.05 21.97 -10.75
CA ASP A 432 14.89 21.94 -11.61
C ASP A 432 15.13 22.73 -12.89
N ASN A 433 15.34 22.01 -13.99
CA ASN A 433 15.48 22.58 -15.33
C ASN A 433 14.16 22.53 -16.12
N GLY A 434 13.06 22.10 -15.50
CA GLY A 434 11.74 21.97 -16.13
C GLY A 434 11.57 20.71 -16.99
N SER A 435 12.49 19.75 -16.91
CA SER A 435 12.32 18.42 -17.52
C SER A 435 11.16 17.66 -16.86
N PRO A 436 10.55 16.67 -17.55
CA PRO A 436 9.51 15.85 -16.95
C PRO A 436 9.96 15.22 -15.63
N ARG A 437 11.16 14.63 -15.58
CA ARG A 437 11.75 14.10 -14.34
C ARG A 437 12.65 15.13 -13.66
N ILE A 438 12.71 15.05 -12.33
CA ILE A 438 13.57 15.84 -11.44
C ILE A 438 14.20 14.90 -10.41
N THR A 439 15.37 15.26 -9.89
CA THR A 439 15.97 14.59 -8.72
C THR A 439 15.91 15.52 -7.51
N LEU A 440 15.32 15.04 -6.42
CA LEU A 440 15.07 15.73 -5.15
C LEU A 440 15.95 15.16 -4.02
N ALA A 441 17.15 14.69 -4.36
CA ALA A 441 18.07 14.05 -3.42
C ALA A 441 18.75 15.04 -2.46
N GLY A 442 19.12 14.54 -1.28
CA GLY A 442 20.01 15.22 -0.33
C GLY A 442 19.31 16.17 0.66
N PHE A 443 17.97 16.17 0.71
CA PHE A 443 17.22 16.97 1.67
C PHE A 443 17.18 16.31 3.05
N PRO A 444 17.58 17.01 4.13
CA PRO A 444 17.55 16.46 5.48
C PRO A 444 16.14 16.03 5.90
N GLY A 445 16.02 14.85 6.48
CA GLY A 445 14.74 14.33 7.00
C GLY A 445 13.79 13.78 5.93
N VAL A 446 14.24 13.66 4.68
CA VAL A 446 13.48 13.03 3.58
C VAL A 446 14.00 11.61 3.38
N SER A 447 13.12 10.62 3.45
CA SER A 447 13.45 9.22 3.14
C SER A 447 13.51 8.98 1.62
N ALA A 448 14.16 7.90 1.19
CA ALA A 448 14.18 7.51 -0.22
C ALA A 448 12.77 7.30 -0.79
N ALA A 449 11.87 6.67 -0.03
CA ALA A 449 10.48 6.49 -0.41
C ALA A 449 9.72 7.82 -0.56
N GLN A 450 9.92 8.77 0.37
CA GLN A 450 9.36 10.13 0.25
C GLN A 450 9.90 10.86 -0.98
N GLN A 451 11.19 10.73 -1.26
CA GLN A 451 11.80 11.32 -2.44
C GLN A 451 11.19 10.75 -3.73
N ALA A 452 11.10 9.42 -3.85
CA ALA A 452 10.55 8.74 -5.02
C ALA A 452 9.08 9.14 -5.28
N ARG A 453 8.24 9.17 -4.24
CA ARG A 453 6.86 9.67 -4.33
C ARG A 453 6.76 11.09 -4.84
N ALA A 454 7.58 11.98 -4.29
CA ALA A 454 7.60 13.38 -4.66
C ALA A 454 8.05 13.56 -6.12
N GLU A 455 9.13 12.89 -6.53
CA GLU A 455 9.62 12.93 -7.91
C GLU A 455 8.59 12.39 -8.91
N GLU A 456 7.89 11.30 -8.56
CA GLU A 456 6.87 10.71 -9.42
C GLU A 456 5.63 11.60 -9.57
N LEU A 457 5.15 12.21 -8.48
CA LEU A 457 4.05 13.18 -8.56
C LEU A 457 4.41 14.37 -9.45
N VAL A 458 5.64 14.89 -9.37
CA VAL A 458 6.14 15.94 -10.26
C VAL A 458 6.18 15.46 -11.71
N PHE A 459 6.72 14.26 -11.95
CA PHE A 459 6.81 13.68 -13.29
C PHE A 459 5.45 13.53 -13.96
N ARG A 460 4.49 12.92 -13.26
CA ARG A 460 3.14 12.71 -13.79
C ARG A 460 2.42 14.04 -14.00
N THR A 461 2.55 14.98 -13.06
CA THR A 461 1.97 16.32 -13.20
C THR A 461 2.54 17.04 -14.44
N ARG A 462 3.86 17.03 -14.64
CA ARG A 462 4.50 17.66 -15.82
C ARG A 462 4.09 17.03 -17.14
N THR A 463 3.84 15.73 -17.12
CA THR A 463 3.47 14.95 -18.32
C THR A 463 2.01 15.17 -18.71
N VAL A 464 1.10 15.16 -17.75
CA VAL A 464 -0.36 15.17 -18.01
C VAL A 464 -0.93 16.58 -18.06
N LEU A 465 -0.54 17.46 -17.14
CA LEU A 465 -1.15 18.79 -16.98
C LEU A 465 -1.14 19.67 -18.24
N PRO A 466 -0.15 19.57 -19.18
CA PRO A 466 -0.21 20.29 -20.45
C PRO A 466 -1.50 20.06 -21.27
N LYS A 467 -2.27 18.99 -21.01
CA LYS A 467 -3.60 18.80 -21.62
C LYS A 467 -4.58 19.94 -21.32
N PHE A 468 -4.37 20.68 -20.23
CA PHE A 468 -5.19 21.84 -19.81
C PHE A 468 -4.55 23.19 -20.15
N ALA A 469 -3.69 23.27 -21.18
CA ALA A 469 -2.79 24.40 -21.44
C ALA A 469 -3.40 25.82 -21.51
N THR A 470 -4.71 25.95 -21.72
CA THR A 470 -5.38 27.26 -21.85
C THR A 470 -6.61 27.35 -20.97
N THR A 471 -7.00 28.58 -20.62
CA THR A 471 -8.21 28.84 -19.81
C THR A 471 -9.48 28.36 -20.52
N ASP A 472 -9.55 28.42 -21.85
CA ASP A 472 -10.70 27.93 -22.61
C ASP A 472 -10.84 26.41 -22.50
N ILE A 473 -9.72 25.69 -22.55
CA ILE A 473 -9.69 24.22 -22.33
C ILE A 473 -10.08 23.92 -20.88
N ALA A 474 -9.54 24.65 -19.90
CA ALA A 474 -9.91 24.48 -18.49
C ALA A 474 -11.42 24.67 -18.29
N ILE A 475 -12.00 25.77 -18.80
CA ILE A 475 -13.44 26.04 -18.69
C ILE A 475 -14.27 24.94 -19.38
N ALA A 476 -13.86 24.47 -20.55
CA ALA A 476 -14.52 23.38 -21.25
C ALA A 476 -14.49 22.05 -20.47
N ASN A 477 -13.51 21.87 -19.56
CA ASN A 477 -13.39 20.72 -18.67
C ASN A 477 -13.97 20.97 -17.27
N GLY A 478 -14.85 21.97 -17.12
CA GLY A 478 -15.60 22.20 -15.87
C GLY A 478 -14.90 23.05 -14.83
N PHE A 479 -13.71 23.60 -15.14
CA PHE A 479 -13.02 24.49 -14.21
C PHE A 479 -13.59 25.91 -14.25
N SER A 480 -13.63 26.58 -13.10
CA SER A 480 -14.10 27.96 -12.97
C SER A 480 -13.10 28.84 -12.22
N SER A 481 -12.85 30.04 -12.73
CA SER A 481 -11.96 30.99 -12.08
C SER A 481 -12.55 31.50 -10.76
N ILE A 482 -11.72 31.53 -9.71
CA ILE A 482 -12.07 32.18 -8.44
C ILE A 482 -11.77 33.69 -8.42
N GLN A 483 -11.33 34.25 -9.55
CA GLN A 483 -11.07 35.68 -9.79
C GLN A 483 -9.99 36.30 -8.90
N ASP A 484 -8.97 35.54 -8.54
CA ASP A 484 -7.87 35.95 -7.65
C ASP A 484 -6.61 36.42 -8.40
N SER A 485 -6.73 36.73 -9.69
CA SER A 485 -5.65 37.21 -10.57
C SER A 485 -4.79 38.38 -10.04
N ALA A 486 -5.30 39.14 -9.06
CA ALA A 486 -4.59 40.21 -8.40
C ALA A 486 -3.34 39.74 -7.62
N THR A 487 -3.23 38.45 -7.34
CA THR A 487 -2.06 37.83 -6.68
C THR A 487 -0.89 37.57 -7.64
N GLY A 488 -1.07 37.81 -8.95
CA GLY A 488 -0.09 37.45 -9.99
C GLY A 488 -0.30 36.04 -10.58
N VAL A 489 -1.14 35.23 -9.93
CA VAL A 489 -1.66 33.97 -10.46
C VAL A 489 -3.19 33.98 -10.37
N GLU A 490 -3.84 33.13 -11.16
CA GLU A 490 -5.28 32.94 -11.12
C GLU A 490 -5.60 31.44 -11.04
N HIS A 491 -6.39 31.06 -10.05
CA HIS A 491 -6.81 29.68 -9.84
C HIS A 491 -8.13 29.41 -10.55
N TYR A 492 -8.16 28.29 -11.27
CA TYR A 492 -9.33 27.72 -11.89
C TYR A 492 -9.64 26.41 -11.19
N VAL A 493 -10.76 26.33 -10.49
CA VAL A 493 -11.13 25.20 -9.62
C VAL A 493 -12.25 24.40 -10.24
N ASN A 494 -12.11 23.06 -10.21
CA ASN A 494 -13.17 22.12 -10.52
C ASN A 494 -13.76 21.57 -9.21
N TRP A 495 -14.87 22.16 -8.78
CA TRP A 495 -15.48 21.86 -7.48
C TRP A 495 -16.04 20.45 -7.37
N SER A 496 -16.32 19.76 -8.49
CA SER A 496 -16.77 18.37 -8.46
C SER A 496 -15.67 17.37 -8.14
N TYR A 497 -14.38 17.76 -8.25
CA TYR A 497 -13.25 16.85 -8.01
C TYR A 497 -12.81 16.82 -6.54
N ILE A 498 -13.16 17.81 -5.70
CA ILE A 498 -12.65 17.91 -4.31
C ILE A 498 -12.95 16.67 -3.45
N ASN A 499 -14.14 16.08 -3.60
CA ASN A 499 -14.58 14.92 -2.82
C ASN A 499 -14.80 13.69 -3.73
N ASP A 500 -14.12 13.65 -4.87
CA ASP A 500 -14.15 12.49 -5.73
C ASP A 500 -13.18 11.40 -5.22
N GLU A 501 -12.96 10.38 -6.04
CA GLU A 501 -12.09 9.25 -5.70
C GLU A 501 -10.62 9.45 -6.09
N HIS A 502 -10.28 10.54 -6.80
CA HIS A 502 -8.99 10.76 -7.45
C HIS A 502 -8.07 11.68 -6.64
N GLU A 503 -7.37 11.12 -5.65
CA GLU A 503 -6.42 11.91 -4.86
C GLU A 503 -5.08 12.09 -5.57
N LEU A 504 -4.57 13.34 -5.61
CA LEU A 504 -3.26 13.67 -6.21
C LEU A 504 -3.12 13.17 -7.66
N ASN A 505 -4.22 13.17 -8.41
CA ASN A 505 -4.27 12.64 -9.77
C ASN A 505 -4.15 13.77 -10.82
N PRO A 506 -3.07 13.85 -11.61
CA PRO A 506 -2.91 14.85 -12.66
C PRO A 506 -3.98 14.81 -13.76
N ASP A 507 -4.69 13.69 -13.90
CA ASP A 507 -5.79 13.60 -14.85
C ASP A 507 -7.07 14.32 -14.37
N TYR A 508 -7.22 14.45 -13.04
CA TYR A 508 -8.37 15.04 -12.34
C TYR A 508 -7.91 16.06 -11.27
N PRO A 509 -7.10 17.08 -11.62
CA PRO A 509 -6.62 18.03 -10.62
C PRO A 509 -7.78 18.90 -10.11
N GLU A 510 -7.87 19.16 -8.81
CA GLU A 510 -8.93 20.01 -8.25
C GLU A 510 -8.78 21.47 -8.66
N SER A 511 -7.56 21.93 -8.92
CA SER A 511 -7.29 23.29 -9.38
C SER A 511 -6.11 23.40 -10.34
N LEU A 512 -6.27 24.29 -11.31
CA LEU A 512 -5.25 24.71 -12.28
C LEU A 512 -4.80 26.13 -11.96
N VAL A 513 -3.49 26.36 -11.91
CA VAL A 513 -2.91 27.67 -11.57
C VAL A 513 -2.28 28.29 -12.81
N PHE A 514 -2.82 29.45 -13.21
CA PHE A 514 -2.33 30.22 -14.34
C PHE A 514 -1.57 31.45 -13.87
N GLN A 515 -0.31 31.59 -14.26
CA GLN A 515 0.42 32.84 -14.08
C GLN A 515 -0.18 33.93 -14.98
N VAL A 516 -0.38 35.12 -14.42
CA VAL A 516 -0.94 36.28 -15.11
C VAL A 516 0.21 37.18 -15.56
N GLY A 517 0.49 37.18 -16.87
CA GLY A 517 1.52 38.03 -17.46
C GLY A 517 1.13 39.52 -17.51
N PRO A 518 2.08 40.43 -17.80
CA PRO A 518 1.85 41.88 -17.83
C PRO A 518 0.74 42.36 -18.79
N ASN A 519 0.45 41.57 -19.83
CA ASN A 519 -0.63 41.82 -20.79
C ASN A 519 -1.95 41.10 -20.43
N GLY A 520 -2.04 40.54 -19.22
CA GLY A 520 -3.14 39.69 -18.81
C GLY A 520 -3.15 38.30 -19.45
N LYS A 521 -2.09 37.88 -20.14
CA LYS A 521 -2.01 36.52 -20.68
C LYS A 521 -1.91 35.51 -19.52
N ARG A 522 -2.81 34.53 -19.50
CA ARG A 522 -2.75 33.39 -18.58
C ARG A 522 -1.83 32.31 -19.16
N THR A 523 -0.90 31.82 -18.37
CA THR A 523 -0.01 30.70 -18.72
C THR A 523 -0.10 29.64 -17.61
N LEU A 524 -0.43 28.40 -17.96
CA LEU A 524 -0.48 27.31 -16.98
C LEU A 524 0.91 27.04 -16.40
N VAL A 525 1.04 27.08 -15.08
CA VAL A 525 2.34 26.94 -14.38
C VAL A 525 2.33 25.90 -13.27
N SER A 526 1.18 25.53 -12.73
CA SER A 526 1.09 24.59 -11.62
C SER A 526 -0.29 23.92 -11.57
N ALA A 527 -0.35 22.71 -11.03
CA ALA A 527 -1.59 22.13 -10.50
C ALA A 527 -1.63 22.43 -9.01
N MET A 528 -2.82 22.65 -8.47
CA MET A 528 -3.03 22.67 -7.03
C MET A 528 -4.01 21.55 -6.70
N TYR A 529 -3.51 20.53 -6.02
CA TYR A 529 -4.34 19.42 -5.56
C TYR A 529 -4.98 19.77 -4.22
N MET A 530 -6.25 19.47 -4.06
CA MET A 530 -7.03 19.76 -2.85
C MET A 530 -7.61 18.45 -2.30
N MET A 531 -7.35 18.17 -1.04
CA MET A 531 -7.85 16.95 -0.39
C MET A 531 -9.32 17.08 -0.01
N GLY A 532 -10.05 15.96 0.03
CA GLY A 532 -11.44 15.93 0.44
C GLY A 532 -11.70 16.37 1.88
N ASP A 533 -12.98 16.54 2.22
CA ASP A 533 -13.44 17.15 3.48
C ASP A 533 -13.06 16.36 4.75
N SER A 534 -12.65 15.11 4.60
CA SER A 534 -12.17 14.24 5.69
C SER A 534 -10.71 14.50 6.11
N TYR A 535 -9.96 15.30 5.34
CA TYR A 535 -8.55 15.57 5.60
C TYR A 535 -8.32 16.84 6.42
N SER A 536 -7.26 16.82 7.23
CA SER A 536 -6.66 17.99 7.88
C SER A 536 -5.17 18.04 7.58
N LEU A 537 -4.47 19.11 7.94
CA LEU A 537 -3.01 19.24 7.76
C LEU A 537 -2.20 18.15 8.48
N GLU A 538 -2.82 17.45 9.42
CA GLU A 538 -2.24 16.39 10.23
C GLU A 538 -2.44 15.01 9.58
N THR A 539 -3.39 14.89 8.67
CA THR A 539 -3.79 13.62 8.03
C THR A 539 -3.59 13.61 6.53
N VAL A 540 -2.99 14.67 5.96
CA VAL A 540 -2.59 14.71 4.54
C VAL A 540 -1.65 13.54 4.19
N PRO A 541 -1.69 13.06 2.94
CA PRO A 541 -0.74 12.05 2.46
C PRO A 541 0.71 12.48 2.65
N ASP A 542 1.55 11.57 3.14
CA ASP A 542 2.99 11.80 3.30
C ASP A 542 3.72 11.58 1.97
N ILE A 543 3.63 12.56 1.08
CA ILE A 543 4.23 12.48 -0.25
C ILE A 543 5.74 12.62 -0.20
N GLY A 544 6.26 13.78 0.24
CA GLY A 544 7.70 14.05 0.23
C GLY A 544 8.28 14.49 1.56
N GLY A 545 7.56 14.27 2.67
CA GLY A 545 7.94 14.79 3.98
C GLY A 545 8.30 16.29 3.91
N PRO A 546 9.48 16.70 4.40
CA PRO A 546 9.94 18.10 4.35
C PRO A 546 10.06 18.73 2.94
N LEU A 547 10.01 17.95 1.85
CA LEU A 547 9.99 18.49 0.48
C LEU A 547 8.67 19.18 0.12
N THR A 548 7.58 18.77 0.77
CA THR A 548 6.22 19.18 0.39
C THR A 548 5.65 20.20 1.36
N GLN A 549 4.96 21.22 0.84
CA GLN A 549 4.24 22.19 1.66
C GLN A 549 2.72 22.06 1.46
N TRP A 550 2.08 21.41 2.43
CA TRP A 550 0.63 21.47 2.56
C TRP A 550 0.21 22.77 3.24
N HIS A 551 -0.89 23.36 2.79
CA HIS A 551 -1.49 24.53 3.41
C HIS A 551 -3.02 24.50 3.28
N ILE A 552 -3.70 25.36 4.01
CA ILE A 552 -5.14 25.60 3.91
C ILE A 552 -5.41 27.08 3.69
N HIS A 553 -6.65 27.40 3.32
CA HIS A 553 -7.15 28.78 3.31
C HIS A 553 -8.33 28.92 4.27
N ASN A 554 -8.04 29.27 5.53
CA ASN A 554 -9.07 29.55 6.53
C ASN A 554 -9.48 31.03 6.57
N ASN A 555 -8.88 31.85 5.71
CA ASN A 555 -8.96 33.30 5.69
C ASN A 555 -9.66 33.86 4.43
N LEU A 556 -10.00 33.02 3.45
CA LEU A 556 -10.65 33.46 2.21
C LEU A 556 -12.17 33.55 2.36
N CYS A 557 -12.74 34.59 1.78
CA CYS A 557 -14.19 34.82 1.72
C CYS A 557 -14.68 34.68 0.28
N TYR A 558 -15.65 33.80 0.07
CA TYR A 558 -16.19 33.42 -1.22
C TYR A 558 -17.59 33.99 -1.44
N SER A 559 -17.95 34.34 -2.68
CA SER A 559 -19.24 34.96 -2.98
C SER A 559 -20.46 34.10 -2.59
N GLN A 560 -20.33 32.78 -2.69
CA GLN A 560 -21.41 31.80 -2.50
C GLN A 560 -20.83 30.38 -2.37
N ASP A 561 -21.69 29.41 -2.07
CA ASP A 561 -21.32 27.99 -1.98
C ASP A 561 -21.19 27.38 -3.39
N PRO A 562 -19.99 26.95 -3.81
CA PRO A 562 -19.80 26.35 -5.13
C PRO A 562 -20.43 24.96 -5.27
N PHE A 563 -20.68 24.22 -4.18
CA PHE A 563 -21.34 22.90 -4.27
C PHE A 563 -22.84 23.03 -4.59
N VAL A 564 -23.42 24.21 -4.35
CA VAL A 564 -24.80 24.53 -4.71
C VAL A 564 -24.89 25.20 -6.08
N HIS A 565 -23.93 26.06 -6.42
CA HIS A 565 -24.00 26.94 -7.58
C HIS A 565 -23.05 26.57 -8.74
N GLY A 566 -22.19 25.57 -8.55
CA GLY A 566 -21.19 25.11 -9.52
C GLY A 566 -19.96 26.03 -9.69
N SER A 567 -19.98 27.23 -9.09
CA SER A 567 -18.86 28.17 -9.13
C SER A 567 -18.93 29.18 -8.00
N THR A 568 -17.78 29.78 -7.67
CA THR A 568 -17.66 30.87 -6.71
C THR A 568 -16.43 31.71 -7.02
N ARG A 569 -16.32 32.89 -6.41
CA ARG A 569 -15.16 33.79 -6.52
C ARG A 569 -14.74 34.32 -5.16
N VAL A 570 -13.46 34.62 -5.01
CA VAL A 570 -12.93 35.31 -3.83
C VAL A 570 -13.43 36.75 -3.84
N VAL A 571 -14.13 37.15 -2.78
CA VAL A 571 -14.68 38.52 -2.60
C VAL A 571 -14.02 39.28 -1.45
N GLY A 572 -13.14 38.63 -0.71
CA GLY A 572 -12.39 39.27 0.36
C GLY A 572 -11.51 38.30 1.14
N VAL A 573 -10.77 38.86 2.09
CA VAL A 573 -9.96 38.14 3.06
C VAL A 573 -10.37 38.55 4.47
N THR A 574 -10.22 37.65 5.42
CA THR A 574 -10.46 37.89 6.85
C THR A 574 -9.31 37.32 7.67
N SER A 575 -9.34 37.46 9.00
CA SER A 575 -8.38 36.75 9.86
C SER A 575 -8.74 35.26 9.92
N GLU A 576 -7.77 34.42 10.28
CA GLU A 576 -7.92 32.95 10.33
C GLU A 576 -9.21 32.53 11.06
N ASN A 577 -9.48 33.15 12.21
CA ASN A 577 -10.68 32.91 13.03
C ASN A 577 -11.77 33.99 12.86
N GLY A 578 -11.57 34.98 11.99
CA GLY A 578 -12.49 36.09 11.78
C GLY A 578 -13.68 35.74 10.88
N PRO A 579 -14.84 36.41 11.02
CA PRO A 579 -15.95 36.25 10.10
C PRO A 579 -15.69 36.97 8.77
N CYS A 580 -16.38 36.55 7.71
CA CYS A 580 -16.38 37.26 6.43
C CYS A 580 -17.29 38.49 6.50
N SER A 581 -16.75 39.67 6.18
CA SER A 581 -17.55 40.90 6.06
C SER A 581 -18.51 40.83 4.86
N PHE A 582 -18.09 40.13 3.80
CA PHE A 582 -18.89 39.83 2.62
C PHE A 582 -18.61 38.39 2.18
N GLY A 583 -19.63 37.68 1.71
CA GLY A 583 -19.51 36.28 1.29
C GLY A 583 -19.51 35.28 2.46
N ILE A 584 -19.02 34.09 2.19
CA ILE A 584 -18.99 32.94 3.10
C ILE A 584 -17.59 32.33 3.19
N LYS A 585 -17.29 31.62 4.29
CA LYS A 585 -16.15 30.70 4.35
C LYS A 585 -16.57 29.34 3.81
N LEU A 586 -15.66 28.69 3.09
CA LEU A 586 -15.81 27.30 2.68
C LEU A 586 -15.07 26.38 3.65
N ASN A 587 -15.23 25.08 3.45
CA ASN A 587 -14.39 24.10 4.14
C ASN A 587 -12.90 24.33 3.80
N GLN A 588 -12.03 24.01 4.75
CA GLN A 588 -10.61 24.32 4.69
C GLN A 588 -9.83 23.10 4.23
N ASN A 589 -10.08 22.68 3.00
CA ASN A 589 -9.44 21.53 2.39
C ASN A 589 -7.90 21.75 2.33
N PRO A 590 -7.08 20.83 2.89
CA PRO A 590 -5.63 20.86 2.71
C PRO A 590 -5.27 20.80 1.23
N MET A 591 -4.29 21.58 0.81
CA MET A 591 -3.89 21.68 -0.59
C MET A 591 -2.38 21.81 -0.76
N ILE A 592 -1.90 21.37 -1.91
CA ILE A 592 -0.49 21.42 -2.30
C ILE A 592 -0.35 21.83 -3.76
N HIS A 593 0.59 22.73 -4.03
CA HIS A 593 0.96 23.11 -5.40
C HIS A 593 2.01 22.16 -5.95
N VAL A 594 1.91 21.82 -7.23
CA VAL A 594 2.92 21.04 -7.97
C VAL A 594 3.27 21.76 -9.26
N TRP A 595 4.44 22.39 -9.26
CA TRP A 595 4.88 23.28 -10.33
C TRP A 595 5.40 22.52 -11.56
N ILE A 596 4.82 22.82 -12.73
CA ILE A 596 5.24 22.28 -14.03
C ILE A 596 6.31 23.15 -14.72
N LYS A 597 6.69 24.25 -14.07
CA LYS A 597 7.80 25.13 -14.45
C LYS A 597 8.76 25.23 -13.26
N PRO A 598 10.08 25.45 -13.51
CA PRO A 598 11.02 25.71 -12.43
C PRO A 598 10.52 26.82 -11.51
N HIS A 599 10.44 26.52 -10.22
CA HIS A 599 10.06 27.46 -9.19
C HIS A 599 11.24 27.65 -8.22
N PRO A 600 11.66 28.89 -7.90
CA PRO A 600 12.84 29.15 -7.07
C PRO A 600 12.81 28.45 -5.70
N CYS A 601 11.62 28.35 -5.10
CA CYS A 601 11.39 27.70 -3.81
C CYS A 601 11.18 26.17 -3.88
N GLY A 602 11.33 25.57 -5.07
CA GLY A 602 11.14 24.13 -5.30
C GLY A 602 9.76 23.78 -5.88
N PRO A 603 9.59 22.53 -6.38
CA PRO A 603 8.42 22.13 -7.16
C PRO A 603 7.13 21.96 -6.35
N PHE A 604 7.21 22.00 -5.01
CA PHE A 604 6.08 21.90 -4.09
C PHE A 604 5.84 23.17 -3.26
N ALA A 605 6.50 24.27 -3.63
CA ALA A 605 6.35 25.52 -2.92
C ALA A 605 4.90 26.03 -2.99
N ALA A 606 4.38 26.47 -1.84
CA ALA A 606 3.17 27.29 -1.83
C ALA A 606 3.41 28.65 -2.52
N LEU A 607 2.34 29.37 -2.80
CA LEU A 607 2.43 30.76 -3.27
C LEU A 607 2.91 31.69 -2.15
N GLU A 608 3.11 32.97 -2.48
CA GLU A 608 3.49 34.00 -1.52
C GLU A 608 2.30 34.85 -1.04
N GLY A 609 2.49 35.55 0.08
CA GLY A 609 1.53 36.51 0.62
C GLY A 609 0.18 35.88 0.97
N VAL A 610 -0.92 36.49 0.51
CA VAL A 610 -2.28 35.99 0.79
C VAL A 610 -2.49 34.59 0.21
N GLY A 611 -1.85 34.28 -0.93
CA GLY A 611 -1.92 32.98 -1.59
C GLY A 611 -1.12 31.87 -0.89
N ALA A 612 -0.25 32.22 0.07
CA ALA A 612 0.56 31.26 0.80
C ALA A 612 -0.24 30.38 1.78
N GLY A 613 -1.49 30.75 2.07
CA GLY A 613 -2.37 30.05 3.00
C GLY A 613 -1.78 29.93 4.41
N GLN A 614 -2.36 29.04 5.22
CA GLN A 614 -1.91 28.67 6.56
C GLN A 614 -1.30 27.27 6.51
N ILE A 615 -0.12 27.11 7.12
CA ILE A 615 0.59 25.82 7.22
C ILE A 615 0.40 25.22 8.61
N LYS A 616 0.86 23.98 8.81
CA LYS A 616 0.76 23.31 10.10
C LYS A 616 1.53 24.11 11.18
N PRO A 617 0.99 24.25 12.41
CA PRO A 617 1.70 24.95 13.47
C PRO A 617 3.08 24.34 13.73
N GLY A 618 4.13 25.17 13.62
CA GLY A 618 5.52 24.76 13.84
C GLY A 618 6.30 24.40 12.58
N GLU A 619 5.68 24.39 11.39
CA GLU A 619 6.39 24.27 10.12
C GLU A 619 6.98 25.61 9.66
N GLU A 620 8.10 25.54 8.92
CA GLU A 620 8.67 26.67 8.21
C GLU A 620 8.10 26.73 6.79
N ARG A 621 7.82 27.95 6.30
CA ARG A 621 7.34 28.14 4.92
C ARG A 621 8.47 27.92 3.94
N LEU A 622 8.26 27.03 2.97
CA LEU A 622 9.24 26.78 1.88
C LEU A 622 9.48 28.00 0.98
N CYS A 623 8.58 29.00 0.99
CA CYS A 623 8.72 30.24 0.23
C CYS A 623 8.22 31.42 1.08
N ASP A 624 9.12 32.02 1.88
CA ASP A 624 8.86 33.27 2.60
C ASP A 624 10.03 34.24 2.39
N GLU A 625 9.99 35.02 1.31
CA GLU A 625 10.96 36.11 1.09
C GLU A 625 10.85 37.24 2.15
N VAL A 626 9.95 37.16 3.13
CA VAL A 626 9.99 38.06 4.30
C VAL A 626 11.17 37.70 5.23
N HIS A 627 11.77 36.51 5.13
CA HIS A 627 12.87 36.07 6.00
C HIS A 627 14.12 35.49 5.30
N SER A 628 14.16 35.35 3.96
CA SER A 628 15.28 34.69 3.24
C SER A 628 16.40 35.61 2.74
N HIS A 629 16.78 36.61 3.54
CA HIS A 629 18.12 37.21 3.46
C HIS A 629 18.78 37.17 4.85
N GLY A 630 19.44 36.04 5.12
CA GLY A 630 20.32 35.83 6.26
C GLY A 630 21.40 34.81 5.92
#